data_AF-A0A969HAB4-F1
#
_entry.id   AF-A0A969HAB4-F1
#
_cell.length_a   1.000
_cell.length_b   1.000
_cell.length_c   1.000
_cell.angle_alpha   90.00
_cell.angle_beta   90.00
_cell.angle_gamma   90.00
#
_symmetry.space_group_name_H-M   'P 1'
#
loop_
_entity.id
_entity.type
_entity.pdbx_description
1 polymer ?
#
loop_
_entity_poly.entity_id
_entity_poly.type
_entity_poly.pdbx_seq_one_letter_code
_entity_poly.pdbx_strand_id
1 'polypeptide(L)'
;MTTGTHSSITADAPGYLPAVCTAPTITAPETTLSNIALLSGDVNDDALVNITDATTIGVFFGKTGPDLQADINRDQEVDILDLILVTINFGQGPQVWSCQE
;
A
#
# COMPACT_ATOMS: atom_id res chain seq x y z
N MET A 1 8.28 20.14 2.46
CA MET A 1 9.10 19.71 1.30
C MET A 1 9.76 20.94 0.67
N THR A 2 10.89 20.80 -0.02
CA THR A 2 11.48 21.92 -0.76
C THR A 2 10.63 22.22 -1.99
N THR A 3 10.40 23.49 -2.27
CA THR A 3 9.74 23.93 -3.51
C THR A 3 10.60 23.56 -4.71
N GLY A 4 9.96 23.15 -5.81
CA GLY A 4 10.64 22.70 -7.03
C GLY A 4 10.00 21.46 -7.63
N THR A 5 10.56 20.99 -8.74
CA THR A 5 10.18 19.73 -9.38
C THR A 5 10.87 18.57 -8.67
N HIS A 6 10.09 17.56 -8.28
CA HIS A 6 10.58 16.32 -7.69
C HIS A 6 10.48 15.20 -8.72
N SER A 7 11.38 14.21 -8.69
CA SER A 7 11.32 13.08 -9.64
C SER A 7 10.05 12.25 -9.43
N SER A 8 9.70 12.00 -8.17
CA SER A 8 8.44 11.35 -7.80
C SER A 8 8.05 11.68 -6.35
N ILE A 9 6.76 11.58 -6.08
CA ILE A 9 6.21 11.47 -4.73
C ILE A 9 5.43 10.14 -4.67
N THR A 10 5.64 9.37 -3.62
CA THR A 10 4.97 8.08 -3.43
C THR A 10 4.06 8.16 -2.21
N ALA A 11 2.80 7.74 -2.38
CA ALA A 11 1.90 7.43 -1.27
C ALA A 11 2.06 5.94 -0.93
N ASP A 12 2.27 5.64 0.34
CA ASP A 12 2.68 4.31 0.79
C ASP A 12 2.08 3.97 2.17
N ALA A 13 1.75 2.70 2.39
CA ALA A 13 1.22 2.18 3.65
C ALA A 13 1.45 0.66 3.77
N PRO A 14 1.82 0.13 4.96
CA PRO A 14 2.03 -1.30 5.15
C PRO A 14 0.80 -2.14 4.79
N GLY A 15 1.00 -3.19 3.98
CA GLY A 15 -0.07 -4.08 3.49
C GLY A 15 -0.76 -3.60 2.22
N TYR A 16 -0.32 -2.47 1.63
CA TYR A 16 -0.90 -1.86 0.45
C TYR A 16 0.16 -1.58 -0.60
N LEU A 17 -0.21 -1.72 -1.88
CA LEU A 17 0.62 -1.31 -2.99
C LEU A 17 0.86 0.21 -2.96
N PRO A 18 2.09 0.68 -3.21
CA PRO A 18 2.39 2.09 -3.29
C PRO A 18 1.75 2.72 -4.54
N ALA A 19 1.46 4.01 -4.46
CA ALA A 19 1.03 4.80 -5.59
C ALA A 19 2.02 5.92 -5.90
N VAL A 20 2.45 5.99 -7.16
CA VAL A 20 3.54 6.87 -7.60
C VAL A 20 3.00 8.04 -8.41
N CYS A 21 3.27 9.25 -7.94
CA CYS A 21 3.11 10.48 -8.72
C CYS A 21 4.46 10.87 -9.33
N THR A 22 4.52 10.90 -10.66
CA THR A 22 5.74 11.22 -11.39
C THR A 22 5.84 12.71 -11.66
N ALA A 23 7.05 13.26 -11.46
CA ALA A 23 7.39 14.65 -11.77
C ALA A 23 6.49 15.75 -11.14
N PRO A 24 6.02 15.64 -9.87
CA PRO A 24 5.17 16.69 -9.31
C PRO A 24 5.97 17.97 -9.10
N THR A 25 5.30 19.11 -9.31
CA THR A 25 5.87 20.44 -9.05
C THR A 25 5.27 21.03 -7.78
N ILE A 26 6.12 21.27 -6.77
CA ILE A 26 5.73 21.82 -5.48
C ILE A 26 6.05 23.32 -5.48
N THR A 27 5.00 24.15 -5.53
CA THR A 27 5.13 25.60 -5.70
C THR A 27 5.10 26.38 -4.37
N ALA A 28 4.70 25.74 -3.27
CA ALA A 28 4.58 26.34 -1.95
C ALA A 28 5.09 25.40 -0.85
N PRO A 29 5.41 25.91 0.36
CA PRO A 29 5.81 25.07 1.50
C PRO A 29 4.77 24.01 1.89
N GLU A 30 3.49 24.32 1.68
CA GLU A 30 2.35 23.42 1.81
C GLU A 30 1.64 23.29 0.46
N THR A 31 1.55 22.06 -0.04
CA THR A 31 0.84 21.72 -1.28
C THR A 31 -0.06 20.54 -0.98
N THR A 32 -1.35 20.67 -1.25
CA THR A 32 -2.30 19.56 -1.19
C THR A 32 -2.26 18.78 -2.50
N LEU A 33 -2.11 17.46 -2.42
CA LEU A 33 -2.16 16.56 -3.57
C LEU A 33 -3.54 15.88 -3.63
N SER A 34 -3.96 15.46 -4.82
CA SER A 34 -5.24 14.76 -5.02
C SER A 34 -5.28 13.45 -4.24
N ASN A 35 -6.42 13.11 -3.66
CA ASN A 35 -6.57 11.88 -2.89
C ASN A 35 -6.38 10.64 -3.78
N ILE A 36 -5.88 9.54 -3.19
CA ILE A 36 -5.80 8.23 -3.82
C ILE A 36 -6.17 7.14 -2.81
N ALA A 37 -6.82 6.08 -3.28
CA ALA A 37 -7.02 4.86 -2.51
C ALA A 37 -5.93 3.86 -2.91
N LEU A 38 -5.13 3.43 -1.92
CA LEU A 38 -4.12 2.40 -2.12
C LEU A 38 -4.79 1.02 -2.22
N LEU A 39 -4.28 0.17 -3.10
CA LEU A 39 -4.74 -1.21 -3.24
C LEU A 39 -4.14 -2.09 -2.15
N SER A 40 -4.97 -2.78 -1.36
CA SER A 40 -4.49 -3.74 -0.35
C SER A 40 -3.87 -5.00 -0.99
N GLY A 41 -3.09 -5.74 -0.20
CA GLY A 41 -2.68 -7.10 -0.53
C GLY A 41 -1.18 -7.30 -0.72
N ASP A 42 -0.38 -6.23 -0.68
CA ASP A 42 1.09 -6.29 -0.70
C ASP A 42 1.59 -6.45 0.75
N VAL A 43 1.51 -7.68 1.25
CA VAL A 43 1.75 -8.05 2.65
C VAL A 43 3.24 -8.13 2.93
N ASN A 44 4.02 -8.61 1.97
CA ASN A 44 5.46 -8.78 2.10
C ASN A 44 6.27 -7.56 1.64
N ASP A 45 5.61 -6.48 1.20
CA ASP A 45 6.21 -5.21 0.79
C ASP A 45 7.18 -5.36 -0.40
N ASP A 46 6.78 -6.18 -1.38
CA ASP A 46 7.57 -6.45 -2.59
C ASP A 46 7.06 -5.72 -3.85
N ALA A 47 6.04 -4.85 -3.67
CA ALA A 47 5.40 -4.08 -4.72
C ALA A 47 4.66 -4.93 -5.76
N LEU A 48 4.28 -6.17 -5.44
CA LEU A 48 3.49 -7.03 -6.31
C LEU A 48 2.55 -7.95 -5.51
N VAL A 49 1.25 -7.72 -5.60
CA VAL A 49 0.26 -8.60 -4.95
C VAL A 49 0.23 -9.95 -5.66
N ASN A 50 0.74 -11.00 -5.02
CA ASN A 50 0.82 -12.33 -5.59
C ASN A 50 0.74 -13.45 -4.53
N ILE A 51 1.17 -14.67 -4.90
CA ILE A 51 1.11 -15.83 -4.01
C ILE A 51 2.06 -15.71 -2.81
N THR A 52 3.12 -14.90 -2.89
CA THR A 52 4.04 -14.66 -1.78
C THR A 52 3.37 -13.87 -0.64
N ASP A 53 2.44 -12.97 -0.94
CA ASP A 53 1.61 -12.29 0.05
C ASP A 53 0.68 -13.25 0.78
N ALA A 54 -0.05 -14.06 0.00
CA ALA A 54 -0.91 -15.12 0.54
C ALA A 54 -0.11 -16.12 1.39
N THR A 55 1.13 -16.42 0.99
CA THR A 55 2.04 -17.27 1.78
C THR A 55 2.42 -16.59 3.10
N THR A 56 2.66 -15.28 3.08
CA THR A 56 2.93 -14.49 4.30
C THR A 56 1.75 -14.54 5.26
N ILE A 57 0.51 -14.37 4.78
CA ILE A 57 -0.69 -14.57 5.61
C ILE A 57 -0.71 -15.98 6.22
N GLY A 58 -0.47 -17.02 5.41
CA GLY A 58 -0.46 -18.41 5.86
C GLY A 58 0.58 -18.70 6.96
N VAL A 59 1.74 -18.04 6.94
CA VAL A 59 2.78 -18.16 7.99
C VAL A 59 2.34 -17.57 9.33
N PHE A 60 1.47 -16.55 9.30
CA PHE A 60 1.00 -15.84 10.48
C PHE A 60 -0.42 -16.24 10.92
N PHE A 61 -1.10 -17.10 10.16
CA PHE A 61 -2.48 -17.49 10.39
C PHE A 61 -2.77 -17.92 11.84
N GLY A 62 -3.84 -17.38 12.42
CA GLY A 62 -4.27 -17.63 13.79
C GLY A 62 -3.48 -16.86 14.87
N LYS A 63 -2.54 -15.99 14.48
CA LYS A 63 -1.92 -15.05 15.44
C LYS A 63 -2.90 -13.92 15.77
N THR A 64 -2.86 -13.48 17.01
CA THR A 64 -3.69 -12.38 17.51
C THR A 64 -2.84 -11.33 18.22
N GLY A 65 -3.21 -10.06 18.12
CA GLY A 65 -2.55 -8.95 18.78
C GLY A 65 -2.37 -7.72 17.89
N PRO A 66 -1.90 -6.61 18.45
CA PRO A 66 -1.63 -5.40 17.67
C PRO A 66 -0.40 -5.57 16.77
N ASP A 67 -0.37 -4.79 15.69
CA ASP A 67 0.81 -4.60 14.82
C ASP A 67 1.35 -5.91 14.20
N LEU A 68 0.47 -6.88 13.94
CA LEU A 68 0.84 -8.09 13.20
C LEU A 68 1.02 -7.75 11.71
N GLN A 69 2.15 -8.12 11.13
CA GLN A 69 2.47 -7.84 9.71
C GLN A 69 1.38 -8.33 8.75
N ALA A 70 0.79 -9.49 9.04
CA ALA A 70 -0.20 -10.15 8.20
C ALA A 70 -1.65 -9.76 8.54
N ASP A 71 -1.88 -8.94 9.58
CA ASP A 71 -3.19 -8.38 9.92
C ASP A 71 -3.37 -7.09 9.11
N ILE A 72 -3.77 -7.25 7.85
CA ILE A 72 -3.84 -6.14 6.88
C ILE A 72 -5.18 -5.41 6.95
N ASN A 73 -6.20 -6.01 7.60
CA ASN A 73 -7.45 -5.33 7.92
C ASN A 73 -7.41 -4.58 9.27
N ARG A 74 -6.39 -4.85 10.11
CA ARG A 74 -6.11 -4.26 11.43
C ARG A 74 -7.16 -4.56 12.49
N ASP A 75 -7.76 -5.76 12.46
CA ASP A 75 -8.72 -6.21 13.46
C ASP A 75 -8.10 -6.98 14.63
N GLN A 76 -6.76 -7.13 14.63
CA GLN A 76 -5.93 -7.82 15.62
C GLN A 76 -6.00 -9.35 15.54
N GLU A 77 -6.50 -9.93 14.45
CA GLU A 77 -6.48 -11.37 14.19
C GLU A 77 -6.03 -11.65 12.76
N VAL A 78 -5.02 -12.50 12.58
CA VAL A 78 -4.61 -12.94 11.24
C VAL A 78 -5.47 -14.12 10.83
N ASP A 79 -6.44 -13.89 9.96
CA ASP A 79 -7.41 -14.91 9.57
C ASP A 79 -7.68 -14.97 8.06
N ILE A 80 -8.84 -15.53 7.69
CA ILE A 80 -9.24 -15.68 6.30
C ILE A 80 -9.62 -14.33 5.65
N LEU A 81 -10.01 -13.33 6.43
CA LEU A 81 -10.37 -12.01 5.95
C LEU A 81 -9.15 -11.27 5.42
N ASP A 82 -7.99 -11.40 6.07
CA ASP A 82 -6.73 -10.89 5.54
C ASP A 82 -6.37 -11.54 4.20
N LEU A 83 -6.53 -12.86 4.10
CA LEU A 83 -6.27 -13.57 2.85
C LEU A 83 -7.19 -13.08 1.72
N ILE A 84 -8.47 -12.80 2.02
CA ILE A 84 -9.40 -12.25 1.03
C ILE A 84 -8.91 -10.90 0.50
N LEU A 85 -8.34 -10.03 1.33
CA LEU A 85 -7.81 -8.73 0.90
C LEU A 85 -6.63 -8.84 -0.09
N VAL A 86 -5.83 -9.91 -0.02
CA VAL A 86 -4.81 -10.22 -1.05
C VAL A 86 -5.48 -10.56 -2.38
N THR A 87 -6.57 -11.34 -2.37
CA THR A 87 -7.21 -11.81 -3.61
C THR A 87 -7.87 -10.70 -4.43
N ILE A 88 -8.31 -9.61 -3.79
CA ILE A 88 -9.00 -8.50 -4.46
C ILE A 88 -8.10 -7.84 -5.51
N ASN A 89 -6.79 -7.75 -5.24
CA ASN A 89 -5.83 -7.06 -6.09
C ASN A 89 -4.75 -8.01 -6.66
N PHE A 90 -5.03 -9.31 -6.72
CA PHE A 90 -4.05 -10.30 -7.19
C PHE A 90 -3.52 -9.97 -8.59
N GLY A 91 -2.20 -9.96 -8.74
CA GLY A 91 -1.48 -9.62 -9.96
C GLY A 91 -1.29 -8.12 -10.21
N GLN A 92 -1.74 -7.25 -9.31
CA GLN A 92 -1.51 -5.80 -9.40
C GLN A 92 -0.13 -5.42 -8.86
N GLY A 93 0.42 -4.33 -9.41
CA GLY A 93 1.63 -3.65 -8.92
C GLY A 93 1.34 -2.18 -8.60
N PRO A 94 2.37 -1.33 -8.48
CA PRO A 94 2.21 0.05 -8.03
C PRO A 94 1.24 0.85 -8.91
N GLN A 95 0.39 1.65 -8.26
CA GLN A 95 -0.58 2.49 -8.96
C GLN A 95 0.08 3.73 -9.53
N VAL A 96 -0.40 4.18 -10.69
CA VAL A 96 -0.11 5.52 -11.18
C VAL A 96 -1.03 6.51 -10.46
N TRP A 97 -0.44 7.51 -9.80
CA TRP A 97 -1.17 8.55 -9.06
C TRP A 97 -1.20 9.87 -9.83
N SER A 98 -2.38 10.31 -10.24
CA SER A 98 -2.61 11.66 -10.77
C SER A 98 -2.71 12.66 -9.61
N CYS A 99 -1.58 12.98 -9.00
CA CYS A 99 -1.54 13.72 -7.73
C CYS A 99 -1.73 15.24 -7.86
N GLN A 100 -1.71 15.75 -9.09
CA GLN A 100 -1.95 17.15 -9.42
C GLN A 100 -2.96 17.16 -10.58
N GLU A 101 -4.00 17.98 -10.45
CA GLU A 101 -4.94 18.28 -11.54
C GLU A 101 -4.47 19.49 -12.35
#